data_AF-A0A7L1DWA3-F1
#
_entry.id   AF-A0A7L1DWA3-F1
#
_cell.length_a   1.000
_cell.length_b   1.000
_cell.length_c   1.000
_cell.angle_alpha   90.00
_cell.angle_beta   90.00
_cell.angle_gamma   90.00
#
_symmetry.space_group_name_H-M   'P 1'
#
loop_
_entity.id
_entity.type
_entity.pdbx_description
1 polymer ?
#
loop_
_entity_poly.entity_id
_entity_poly.type
_entity_poly.pdbx_seq_one_letter_code
_entity_poly.pdbx_strand_id
1 'polypeptide(L)'
;ESRAARAQEKEISIQWYIPSVAKPSKDTETKVLLLYAYNINPVKVGDIAIFTTSVFSGLLWIPLARIISVREKLSDLKEQVEILMQGSKSFSTSVPTSFLEQSETLKISPSNKPKMGLWHLDEKTEEIAKRCLSEVKALLSVDPALSSPLTEIPFDVTLQTIKNLEDMFNLATGCIITEGNLLDWIISLLH
;
A
#
# COMPACT_ATOMS: atom_id res chain seq x y z
N GLU A 1 -25.28 -6.19 -2.40
CA GLU A 1 -24.53 -7.37 -2.89
C GLU A 1 -23.76 -6.99 -4.14
N SER A 2 -22.44 -6.80 -4.04
CA SER A 2 -21.58 -6.72 -5.22
C SER A 2 -21.29 -8.14 -5.66
N ARG A 3 -21.98 -8.61 -6.70
CA ARG A 3 -21.60 -9.87 -7.35
C ARG A 3 -20.31 -9.60 -8.11
N ALA A 4 -19.29 -10.43 -7.87
CA ALA A 4 -18.03 -10.46 -8.62
C ALA A 4 -18.29 -10.83 -10.09
N ALA A 5 -18.87 -9.91 -10.85
CA ALA A 5 -19.31 -10.11 -12.23
C ALA A 5 -18.58 -9.15 -13.19
N ARG A 6 -18.09 -8.00 -12.71
CA ARG A 6 -17.39 -7.04 -13.55
C ARG A 6 -16.30 -6.36 -12.75
N ALA A 7 -15.06 -6.48 -13.22
CA ALA A 7 -13.96 -5.61 -12.84
C ALA A 7 -13.76 -4.64 -14.01
N GLN A 8 -14.19 -3.39 -13.85
CA GLN A 8 -14.04 -2.37 -14.90
C GLN A 8 -12.59 -1.88 -15.01
N GLU A 9 -11.85 -2.03 -13.92
CA GLU A 9 -10.47 -1.58 -13.73
C GLU A 9 -9.61 -2.75 -13.26
N LYS A 10 -8.31 -2.51 -13.17
CA LYS A 10 -7.37 -3.46 -12.57
C LYS A 10 -7.55 -3.46 -11.05
N GLU A 11 -7.81 -4.62 -10.46
CA GLU A 11 -8.01 -4.73 -9.02
C GLU A 11 -7.46 -6.03 -8.43
N ILE A 12 -7.20 -6.01 -7.13
CA ILE A 12 -6.97 -7.21 -6.29
C ILE A 12 -7.99 -7.22 -5.15
N SER A 13 -8.63 -8.37 -4.96
CA SER A 13 -9.48 -8.65 -3.81
C SER A 13 -8.75 -9.59 -2.86
N ILE A 14 -8.72 -9.23 -1.58
CA ILE A 14 -8.04 -9.93 -0.50
C ILE A 14 -9.03 -10.27 0.59
N GLN A 15 -8.99 -11.52 1.05
CA GLN A 15 -9.80 -12.04 2.14
C GLN A 15 -8.95 -12.87 3.09
N TRP A 16 -9.38 -12.94 4.35
CA TRP A 16 -8.70 -13.70 5.39
C TRP A 16 -9.61 -14.79 5.94
N TYR A 17 -9.02 -15.96 6.17
CA TYR A 17 -9.70 -17.07 6.82
C TYR A 17 -8.87 -17.56 8.00
N ILE A 18 -9.47 -17.53 9.19
CA ILE A 18 -8.88 -18.05 10.43
C ILE A 18 -9.44 -19.46 10.63
N PRO A 19 -8.62 -20.52 10.46
CA PRO A 19 -9.08 -21.88 10.66
C PRO A 19 -9.56 -22.07 12.10
N SER A 20 -10.66 -22.81 12.27
CA SER A 20 -11.13 -23.19 13.61
C SER A 20 -10.00 -23.92 14.34
N VAL A 21 -9.59 -23.35 15.47
CA VAL A 21 -8.56 -23.88 16.37
C VAL A 21 -8.94 -25.29 16.83
N ALA A 22 -8.48 -26.30 16.10
CA ALA A 22 -8.21 -27.59 16.75
C ALA A 22 -7.17 -27.31 17.83
N LYS A 23 -7.27 -28.01 18.98
CA LYS A 23 -6.41 -27.79 20.15
C LYS A 23 -4.96 -27.56 19.70
N PRO A 24 -4.35 -26.40 20.03
CA PRO A 24 -2.97 -26.15 19.66
C PRO A 24 -2.12 -27.27 20.27
N SER A 25 -1.49 -28.08 19.42
CA SER A 25 -0.32 -28.83 19.84
C SER A 25 0.73 -27.81 20.27
N LYS A 26 1.50 -28.11 21.33
CA LYS A 26 2.43 -27.16 21.96
C LYS A 26 3.50 -26.55 21.03
N ASP A 27 3.60 -27.01 19.77
CA ASP A 27 4.65 -26.65 18.81
C ASP A 27 4.18 -25.96 17.52
N THR A 28 2.89 -25.68 17.32
CA THR A 28 2.42 -25.05 16.07
C THR A 28 1.98 -23.61 16.28
N GLU A 29 2.78 -22.69 15.73
CA GLU A 29 2.42 -21.27 15.58
C GLU A 29 1.07 -21.14 14.86
N THR A 30 0.18 -20.28 15.38
CA THR A 30 -1.14 -20.06 14.77
C THR A 30 -0.97 -19.39 13.41
N LYS A 31 -1.50 -20.02 12.35
CA LYS A 31 -1.47 -19.50 10.98
C LYS A 31 -2.87 -19.12 10.52
N VAL A 32 -2.94 -18.06 9.73
CA VAL A 32 -4.14 -17.55 9.06
C VAL A 32 -3.92 -17.70 7.56
N LEU A 33 -5.01 -17.98 6.83
CA LEU A 33 -4.99 -18.11 5.39
C LEU A 33 -5.35 -16.76 4.74
N LEU A 34 -4.44 -16.22 3.94
CA LEU A 34 -4.70 -15.16 2.98
C LEU A 34 -5.26 -15.80 1.70
N LEU A 35 -6.41 -15.31 1.23
CA LEU A 35 -7.01 -15.66 -0.06
C LEU A 35 -6.97 -14.39 -0.92
N TYR A 36 -6.50 -14.51 -2.16
CA TYR A 36 -6.45 -13.37 -3.07
C TYR A 36 -6.87 -13.74 -4.48
N ALA A 37 -7.46 -12.77 -5.18
CA ALA A 37 -7.73 -12.84 -6.60
C ALA A 37 -7.51 -11.46 -7.23
N TYR A 38 -6.82 -11.41 -8.37
CA TYR A 38 -6.59 -10.17 -9.10
C TYR A 38 -6.78 -10.35 -10.61
N ASN A 39 -7.07 -9.24 -11.27
CA ASN A 39 -7.09 -9.16 -12.73
C ASN A 39 -6.02 -8.18 -13.22
N ILE A 40 -5.41 -8.46 -14.36
CA ILE A 40 -4.46 -7.55 -15.03
C ILE A 40 -5.11 -6.73 -16.14
N ASN A 41 -6.30 -7.13 -16.59
CA ASN A 41 -7.12 -6.42 -17.58
C ASN A 41 -8.58 -6.34 -17.08
N PRO A 42 -9.38 -5.35 -17.51
CA PRO A 42 -10.81 -5.31 -17.21
C PRO A 42 -11.53 -6.59 -17.66
N VAL A 43 -12.41 -7.13 -16.81
CA VAL A 43 -13.10 -8.41 -17.04
C VAL A 43 -14.61 -8.22 -17.11
N LYS A 44 -15.25 -8.85 -18.10
CA LYS A 44 -16.71 -8.90 -18.27
C LYS A 44 -17.17 -10.36 -18.33
N VAL A 45 -18.24 -10.73 -17.60
CA VAL A 45 -18.81 -12.12 -17.53
C VAL A 45 -19.03 -12.80 -18.90
N GLY A 46 -19.14 -12.06 -20.00
CA GLY A 46 -19.38 -12.64 -21.32
C GLY A 46 -18.14 -13.18 -22.04
N ASP A 47 -16.93 -12.95 -21.53
CA ASP A 47 -15.70 -13.14 -22.29
C ASP A 47 -14.83 -14.26 -21.69
N ILE A 48 -15.24 -15.52 -21.93
CA ILE A 48 -14.63 -16.73 -21.32
C ILE A 48 -13.12 -16.82 -21.64
N ALA A 49 -12.68 -16.32 -22.79
CA ALA A 49 -11.27 -16.31 -23.18
C ALA A 49 -10.40 -15.31 -22.37
N ILE A 50 -11.01 -14.26 -21.81
CA ILE A 50 -10.31 -13.26 -20.99
C ILE A 50 -10.07 -13.79 -19.57
N PHE A 51 -11.01 -14.57 -19.03
CA PHE A 51 -10.88 -15.20 -17.72
C PHE A 51 -9.67 -16.13 -17.62
N THR A 52 -9.29 -16.80 -18.71
CA THR A 52 -8.17 -17.75 -18.70
C THR A 52 -6.79 -17.10 -18.81
N THR A 53 -6.70 -15.83 -19.22
CA THR A 53 -5.42 -15.17 -19.52
C THR A 53 -5.13 -13.95 -18.64
N SER A 54 -6.15 -13.39 -17.96
CA SER A 54 -6.00 -12.12 -17.25
C SER A 54 -6.48 -12.13 -15.80
N VAL A 55 -6.97 -13.26 -15.29
CA VAL A 55 -7.43 -13.42 -13.92
C VAL A 55 -6.57 -14.46 -13.20
N PHE A 56 -6.12 -14.11 -12.00
CA PHE A 56 -5.26 -14.93 -11.17
C PHE A 56 -5.85 -15.03 -9.77
N SER A 57 -5.59 -16.13 -9.09
CA SER A 57 -5.98 -16.32 -7.70
C SER A 57 -5.00 -17.22 -6.99
N GLY A 58 -4.89 -17.07 -5.68
CA GLY A 58 -3.98 -17.86 -4.87
C GLY A 58 -4.32 -17.81 -3.39
N LEU A 59 -3.50 -18.52 -2.62
CA LEU A 59 -3.59 -18.57 -1.18
C LEU A 59 -2.20 -18.54 -0.55
N LEU A 60 -2.10 -17.99 0.67
CA LEU A 60 -0.85 -17.94 1.42
C LEU A 60 -1.11 -18.19 2.91
N TRP A 61 -0.31 -19.07 3.51
CA TRP A 61 -0.34 -19.32 4.95
C TRP A 61 0.61 -18.39 5.68
N ILE A 62 0.05 -17.55 6.56
CA ILE A 62 0.83 -16.51 7.23
C ILE A 62 0.69 -16.67 8.74
N PRO A 63 1.79 -16.67 9.49
CA PRO A 63 1.72 -16.65 10.93
C PRO A 63 0.98 -15.42 11.47
N LEU A 64 0.06 -15.65 12.41
CA LEU A 64 -0.76 -14.57 13.00
C LEU A 64 0.11 -13.49 13.65
N ALA A 65 1.18 -13.89 14.34
CA ALA A 65 2.12 -12.96 14.99
C ALA A 65 2.77 -12.00 13.97
N ARG A 66 3.09 -12.49 12.78
CA ARG A 66 3.68 -11.69 11.70
C ARG A 66 2.67 -10.67 11.14
N ILE A 67 1.40 -11.07 10.99
CA ILE A 67 0.33 -10.15 10.56
C ILE A 67 0.14 -9.03 11.58
N ILE A 68 0.05 -9.36 12.87
CA ILE A 68 -0.09 -8.37 13.95
C ILE A 68 1.09 -7.39 13.94
N SER A 69 2.32 -7.91 13.87
CA SER A 69 3.53 -7.08 13.84
C SER A 69 3.57 -6.14 12.64
N VAL A 70 3.15 -6.59 11.45
CA VAL A 70 3.09 -5.73 10.25
C VAL A 70 2.05 -4.63 10.42
N ARG A 71 0.87 -4.94 10.99
CA ARG A 71 -0.16 -3.92 11.25
C ARG A 71 0.34 -2.85 12.21
N GLU A 72 0.95 -3.24 13.32
CA GLU A 72 1.54 -2.30 14.29
C GLU A 72 2.55 -1.37 13.61
N LYS A 73 3.49 -1.93 12.83
CA LYS A 73 4.48 -1.16 12.08
C LYS A 73 3.85 -0.19 11.06
N LEU A 74 2.77 -0.60 10.40
CA LEU A 74 2.04 0.26 9.46
C LEU A 74 1.29 1.39 10.18
N SER A 75 0.68 1.12 11.33
CA SER A 75 0.03 2.13 12.16
C SER A 75 1.06 3.15 12.69
N ASP A 76 2.24 2.69 13.14
CA ASP A 76 3.34 3.55 13.57
C ASP A 76 3.86 4.45 12.43
N LEU A 77 4.00 3.89 11.22
CA LEU A 77 4.41 4.64 10.04
C LEU A 77 3.37 5.70 9.66
N LYS A 78 2.10 5.34 9.71
CA LYS A 78 0.97 6.23 9.44
C LYS A 78 0.98 7.43 10.38
N GLU A 79 1.13 7.19 11.68
CA GLU A 79 1.21 8.25 12.70
C GLU A 79 2.38 9.22 12.42
N GLN A 80 3.56 8.68 12.10
CA GLN A 80 4.72 9.52 11.78
C GLN A 80 4.49 10.41 10.55
N VAL A 81 3.89 9.85 9.50
CA VAL A 81 3.53 10.63 8.30
C VAL A 81 2.48 11.70 8.63
N GLU A 82 1.47 11.39 9.45
CA GLU A 82 0.47 12.38 9.89
C GLU A 82 1.11 13.53 10.68
N ILE A 83 2.01 13.23 11.62
CA ILE A 83 2.72 14.25 12.42
C ILE A 83 3.55 15.17 11.52
N LEU A 84 4.27 14.63 10.54
CA LEU A 84 5.04 15.43 9.57
C LEU A 84 4.14 16.35 8.73
N MET A 85 2.97 15.86 8.32
CA MET A 85 1.98 16.65 7.59
C MET A 85 1.37 17.78 8.43
N GLN A 86 1.24 17.59 9.74
CA GLN A 86 0.71 18.61 10.65
C GLN A 86 1.78 19.62 11.09
N GLY A 87 3.00 19.16 11.38
CA GLY A 87 4.13 20.00 11.78
C GLY A 87 4.58 20.98 10.70
N SER A 88 4.35 20.65 9.43
CA SER A 88 4.58 21.57 8.30
C SER A 88 3.54 22.69 8.20
N LYS A 89 2.33 22.51 8.74
CA LYS A 89 1.27 23.53 8.77
C LYS A 89 1.47 24.58 9.88
N SER A 90 2.17 24.25 10.96
CA SER A 90 2.33 25.16 12.12
C SER A 90 3.39 26.25 11.94
N PHE A 91 4.19 26.23 10.88
CA PHE A 91 5.25 27.23 10.64
C PHE A 91 4.87 28.34 9.65
N SER A 92 3.64 28.35 9.11
CA SER A 92 3.17 29.40 8.20
C SER A 92 2.10 30.29 8.86
N THR A 93 2.53 31.10 9.81
CA THR A 93 1.80 32.31 10.22
C THR A 93 2.73 33.50 10.05
N SER A 94 2.83 34.02 8.83
CA SER A 94 3.35 35.36 8.58
C SER A 94 2.23 36.38 8.75
N VAL A 95 2.49 37.36 9.61
CA VAL A 95 1.67 38.53 9.95
C VAL A 95 1.41 39.38 8.70
N PRO A 96 0.20 39.98 8.50
CA PRO A 96 -0.04 40.84 7.35
C PRO A 96 0.40 42.29 7.66
N THR A 97 1.48 42.75 7.04
CA THR A 97 1.86 44.17 7.04
C THR A 97 2.03 44.67 5.60
N SER A 98 0.91 45.15 5.06
CA SER A 98 0.69 46.36 4.25
C SER A 98 1.83 47.04 3.43
N PHE A 99 1.49 47.29 2.15
CA PHE A 99 1.85 48.41 1.23
C PHE A 99 3.20 48.47 0.45
N LEU A 100 3.02 48.62 -0.90
CA LEU A 100 3.81 49.37 -1.92
C LEU A 100 5.21 48.81 -2.29
N GLU A 101 5.73 48.77 -3.53
CA GLU A 101 5.36 49.29 -4.86
C GLU A 101 6.29 48.63 -5.92
N GLN A 102 5.76 48.44 -7.14
CA GLN A 102 6.33 48.27 -8.50
C GLN A 102 7.85 48.01 -8.74
N SER A 103 8.19 47.05 -9.62
CA SER A 103 8.55 47.29 -11.04
C SER A 103 9.14 46.05 -11.76
N GLU A 104 8.84 45.96 -13.06
CA GLU A 104 9.21 44.95 -14.08
C GLU A 104 10.73 44.81 -14.22
N THR A 105 11.37 43.72 -14.66
CA THR A 105 11.17 42.86 -15.85
C THR A 105 12.28 41.79 -15.77
N LEU A 106 12.07 40.55 -16.22
CA LEU A 106 13.06 39.79 -17.02
C LEU A 106 12.46 38.43 -17.45
N LYS A 107 12.57 38.18 -18.76
CA LYS A 107 12.16 36.98 -19.47
C LYS A 107 12.93 35.74 -18.99
N ILE A 108 12.32 34.55 -19.03
CA ILE A 108 12.79 33.33 -19.74
C ILE A 108 12.01 32.07 -19.30
N SER A 109 11.53 31.33 -20.32
CA SER A 109 11.13 29.91 -20.38
C SER A 109 9.70 29.48 -19.97
N PRO A 110 9.01 28.65 -20.79
CA PRO A 110 7.70 28.11 -20.45
C PRO A 110 7.82 27.03 -19.38
N SER A 111 7.28 27.34 -18.21
CA SER A 111 6.61 26.44 -17.26
C SER A 111 7.02 24.97 -17.33
N ASN A 112 8.09 24.64 -16.60
CA ASN A 112 8.21 23.31 -16.01
C ASN A 112 7.03 23.16 -15.06
N LYS A 113 6.03 22.39 -15.48
CA LYS A 113 4.97 21.88 -14.61
C LYS A 113 5.65 21.39 -13.32
N PRO A 114 5.25 21.83 -12.12
CA PRO A 114 5.72 21.16 -10.93
C PRO A 114 5.23 19.71 -11.04
N LYS A 115 6.17 18.77 -11.11
CA LYS A 115 5.88 17.37 -10.88
C LYS A 115 5.27 17.32 -9.48
N MET A 116 3.94 17.23 -9.38
CA MET A 116 3.24 16.87 -8.16
C MET A 116 3.69 15.44 -7.84
N GLY A 117 4.71 15.35 -7.00
CA GLY A 117 5.42 14.13 -6.69
C GLY A 117 6.69 14.52 -5.94
N LEU A 118 6.56 15.34 -4.91
CA LEU A 118 7.67 15.82 -4.10
C LEU A 118 7.17 16.15 -2.68
N TRP A 119 6.81 15.12 -1.93
CA TRP A 119 6.92 15.17 -0.48
C TRP A 119 8.18 14.37 -0.14
N HIS A 120 9.31 15.06 -0.04
CA HIS A 120 10.52 14.44 0.47
C HIS A 120 10.25 14.07 1.93
N LEU A 121 9.99 12.78 2.15
CA LEU A 121 10.16 12.17 3.47
C LEU A 121 11.54 12.59 3.98
N ASP A 122 11.64 12.92 5.27
CA ASP A 122 12.95 13.01 5.87
C ASP A 122 13.63 11.64 5.82
N GLU A 123 14.96 11.62 5.73
CA GLU A 123 15.75 10.40 5.56
C GLU A 123 15.40 9.31 6.60
N LYS A 124 15.09 9.72 7.84
CA LYS A 124 14.72 8.79 8.90
C LYS A 124 13.35 8.16 8.64
N THR A 125 12.35 8.93 8.24
CA THR A 125 11.01 8.38 7.93
C THR A 125 11.04 7.51 6.66
N GLU A 126 11.88 7.85 5.68
CA GLU A 126 12.11 7.01 4.50
C GLU A 126 12.69 5.64 4.88
N GLU A 127 13.69 5.60 5.76
CA GLU A 127 14.28 4.34 6.25
C GLU A 127 13.29 3.51 7.08
N ILE A 128 12.42 4.16 7.86
CA ILE A 128 11.34 3.48 8.58
C ILE A 128 10.31 2.90 7.61
N ALA A 129 9.93 3.65 6.57
CA ALA A 129 9.05 3.17 5.52
C ALA A 129 9.65 1.97 4.77
N LYS A 130 10.93 2.03 4.38
CA LYS A 130 11.64 0.91 3.74
C LYS A 130 11.65 -0.32 4.62
N ARG A 131 11.96 -0.19 5.91
CA ARG A 131 11.94 -1.32 6.85
C ARG A 131 10.53 -1.92 6.97
N CYS A 132 9.51 -1.08 7.11
CA CYS A 132 8.12 -1.53 7.21
C CYS A 132 7.67 -2.26 5.93
N LEU A 133 7.93 -1.68 4.76
CA LEU A 133 7.57 -2.27 3.46
C LEU A 133 8.38 -3.54 3.15
N SER A 134 9.60 -3.67 3.67
CA SER A 134 10.40 -4.90 3.59
C SER A 134 9.74 -6.06 4.34
N GLU A 135 9.11 -5.77 5.47
CA GLU A 135 8.38 -6.78 6.25
C GLU A 135 7.10 -7.21 5.53
N VAL A 136 6.39 -6.26 4.91
CA VAL A 136 5.24 -6.53 4.02
C VAL A 136 5.68 -7.41 2.85
N LYS A 137 6.78 -7.05 2.18
CA LYS A 137 7.37 -7.83 1.09
C LYS A 137 7.68 -9.26 1.53
N ALA A 138 8.40 -9.42 2.63
CA ALA A 138 8.77 -10.73 3.16
C ALA A 138 7.56 -11.58 3.56
N LEU A 139 6.49 -10.93 4.03
CA LEU A 139 5.27 -11.60 4.46
C LEU A 139 4.40 -12.08 3.28
N LEU A 140 4.38 -11.34 2.17
CA LEU A 140 3.61 -11.70 0.97
C LEU A 140 4.40 -12.57 -0.03
N SER A 141 5.73 -12.57 0.07
CA SER A 141 6.59 -13.38 -0.81
C SER A 141 6.37 -14.87 -0.58
N VAL A 142 6.32 -15.63 -1.66
CA VAL A 142 6.20 -17.11 -1.64
C VAL A 142 7.34 -17.78 -0.86
N ASP A 143 8.54 -17.16 -0.89
CA ASP A 143 9.67 -17.55 -0.06
C ASP A 143 10.15 -16.38 0.82
N PRO A 144 9.67 -16.30 2.08
CA PRO A 144 10.07 -15.25 3.01
C PRO A 144 11.58 -15.25 3.31
N ALA A 145 12.26 -16.40 3.25
CA ALA A 145 13.67 -16.51 3.61
C ALA A 145 14.61 -15.93 2.53
N LEU A 146 14.13 -15.87 1.29
CA LEU A 146 14.86 -15.28 0.16
C LEU A 146 14.52 -13.80 -0.08
N SER A 147 13.54 -13.25 0.64
CA SER A 147 13.15 -11.85 0.48
C SER A 147 14.23 -10.90 1.01
N SER A 148 14.98 -10.31 0.09
CA SER A 148 15.89 -9.21 0.42
C SER A 148 15.12 -7.96 0.89
N PRO A 149 15.71 -7.17 1.83
CA PRO A 149 15.18 -5.86 2.19
C PRO A 149 15.01 -4.97 0.96
N LEU A 150 14.05 -4.04 1.02
CA LEU A 150 13.87 -3.04 -0.02
C LEU A 150 15.01 -2.03 0.01
N THR A 151 15.57 -1.75 -1.17
CA THR A 151 16.55 -0.69 -1.38
C THR A 151 15.87 0.66 -1.65
N GLU A 152 14.69 0.62 -2.28
CA GLU A 152 13.91 1.79 -2.68
C GLU A 152 12.43 1.57 -2.36
N ILE A 153 11.69 2.68 -2.22
CA ILE A 153 10.25 2.63 -1.99
C ILE A 153 9.54 2.41 -3.35
N PRO A 154 8.68 1.38 -3.48
CA PRO A 154 8.11 0.97 -4.77
C PRO A 154 6.96 1.84 -5.28
N PHE A 155 6.43 2.75 -4.46
CA PHE A 155 5.31 3.64 -4.80
C PHE A 155 5.35 4.89 -3.92
N ASP A 156 4.54 5.90 -4.25
CA ASP A 156 4.45 7.12 -3.44
C ASP A 156 3.81 6.84 -2.07
N VAL A 157 4.58 7.08 -1.00
CA VAL A 157 4.07 6.96 0.37
C VAL A 157 3.17 8.16 0.67
N THR A 158 1.89 7.89 0.76
CA THR A 158 0.85 8.85 1.15
C THR A 158 0.05 8.24 2.29
N LEU A 159 -0.68 9.07 3.02
CA LEU A 159 -1.55 8.58 4.08
C LEU A 159 -2.57 7.55 3.55
N GLN A 160 -3.03 7.74 2.31
CA GLN A 160 -3.97 6.83 1.67
C GLN A 160 -3.32 5.48 1.30
N THR A 161 -2.09 5.48 0.77
CA THR A 161 -1.41 4.23 0.39
C THR A 161 -1.03 3.40 1.62
N ILE A 162 -0.62 4.06 2.72
CA ILE A 162 -0.38 3.39 4.01
C ILE A 162 -1.68 2.81 4.57
N LYS A 163 -2.78 3.58 4.56
CA LYS A 163 -4.08 3.11 5.02
C LYS A 163 -4.57 1.91 4.22
N ASN A 164 -4.45 1.95 2.89
CA ASN A 164 -4.84 0.81 2.05
C ASN A 164 -4.03 -0.45 2.38
N LEU A 165 -2.73 -0.31 2.69
CA LEU A 165 -1.90 -1.42 3.17
C LEU A 165 -2.32 -1.92 4.56
N GLU A 166 -2.64 -1.02 5.49
CA GLU A 166 -3.12 -1.35 6.82
C GLU A 166 -4.45 -2.14 6.74
N ASP A 167 -5.38 -1.66 5.92
CA ASP A 167 -6.69 -2.27 5.68
C ASP A 167 -6.56 -3.65 5.01
N MET A 168 -5.55 -3.84 4.16
CA MET A 168 -5.24 -5.15 3.56
C MET A 168 -4.94 -6.23 4.59
N PHE A 169 -4.29 -5.88 5.69
CA PHE A 169 -4.00 -6.79 6.79
C PHE A 169 -5.12 -6.86 7.84
N ASN A 170 -6.27 -6.25 7.60
CA ASN A 170 -7.43 -6.39 8.46
C ASN A 170 -8.11 -7.76 8.27
N LEU A 171 -7.89 -8.65 9.23
CA LEU A 171 -8.40 -10.02 9.24
C LEU A 171 -9.94 -10.12 9.21
N ALA A 172 -10.66 -9.07 9.60
CA ALA A 172 -12.13 -9.12 9.69
C ALA A 172 -12.82 -8.78 8.37
N THR A 173 -12.25 -7.84 7.61
CA THR A 173 -12.92 -7.27 6.42
C THR A 173 -12.27 -7.66 5.12
N GLY A 174 -10.97 -8.00 5.14
CA GLY A 174 -10.17 -8.02 3.91
C GLY A 174 -10.12 -6.62 3.27
N CYS A 175 -9.75 -6.57 1.99
CA CYS A 175 -9.75 -5.33 1.21
C CYS A 175 -9.94 -5.57 -0.29
N ILE A 176 -10.26 -4.49 -1.01
CA ILE A 176 -10.11 -4.41 -2.46
C ILE A 176 -9.21 -3.21 -2.74
N ILE A 177 -8.14 -3.44 -3.52
CA ILE A 177 -7.22 -2.37 -3.95
C ILE A 177 -7.35 -2.25 -5.47
N THR A 178 -7.69 -1.05 -5.92
CA THR A 178 -7.91 -0.70 -7.34
C THR A 178 -6.84 0.28 -7.79
N GLU A 179 -6.27 0.01 -8.96
CA GLU A 179 -5.34 0.87 -9.70
C GLU A 179 -4.10 1.42 -8.93
N GLY A 180 -3.10 1.89 -9.68
CA GLY A 180 -1.91 2.56 -9.15
C GLY A 180 -0.75 1.65 -8.72
N ASN A 181 0.39 2.29 -8.43
CA ASN A 181 1.67 1.60 -8.18
C ASN A 181 1.64 0.66 -6.97
N LEU A 182 0.78 0.92 -5.98
CA LEU A 182 0.58 0.02 -4.84
C LEU A 182 0.02 -1.34 -5.28
N LEU A 183 -0.97 -1.33 -6.19
CA LEU A 183 -1.55 -2.54 -6.74
C LEU A 183 -0.52 -3.33 -7.55
N ASP A 184 0.21 -2.65 -8.42
CA ASP A 184 1.26 -3.26 -9.24
C ASP A 184 2.33 -3.93 -8.38
N TRP A 185 2.75 -3.25 -7.32
CA TRP A 185 3.70 -3.78 -6.36
C TRP A 185 3.15 -5.02 -5.64
N ILE A 186 1.95 -4.97 -5.08
CA ILE A 186 1.35 -6.14 -4.39
C ILE A 186 1.25 -7.34 -5.33
N ILE A 187 0.80 -7.15 -6.57
CA ILE A 187 0.72 -8.22 -7.56
C ILE A 187 2.10 -8.82 -7.83
N SER A 188 3.15 -8.00 -7.96
CA SER A 188 4.53 -8.47 -8.15
C SER A 188 5.08 -9.30 -6.99
N LEU A 189 4.49 -9.21 -5.79
CA LEU A 189 4.90 -10.00 -4.62
C LEU A 189 4.20 -11.36 -4.56
N LEU A 190 3.00 -11.44 -5.15
CA LEU A 190 2.12 -12.61 -5.11
C LEU A 190 2.23 -13.50 -6.36
N HIS A 191 2.99 -13.06 -7.37
CA HIS A 191 3.26 -13.76 -8.62
C HIS A 191 4.63 -14.45 -8.58
#